data_AF-A0A519VRB8-F1
#
_entry.id   AF-A0A519VRB8-F1
#
_cell.length_a   1.000
_cell.length_b   1.000
_cell.length_c   1.000
_cell.angle_alpha   90.00
_cell.angle_beta   90.00
_cell.angle_gamma   90.00
#
_symmetry.space_group_name_H-M   'P 1'
#
loop_
_entity.id
_entity.type
_entity.pdbx_description
1 polymer ?
#
loop_
_entity_poly.entity_id
_entity_poly.type
_entity_poly.pdbx_seq_one_letter_code
_entity_poly.pdbx_strand_id
1 'polypeptide(L)'
;MLLVAVCLGFLPVNAQNTKVKKPKFKVIAFYTGKNDKAHVSYVQEANKWFPEMAEKYNFSYDSTSNWSNMNADFLSKYQVVLFLDTRPEDQAQ
;
A
#
# COMPACT_ATOMS: atom_id res chain seq x y z
N MET A 1 -17.57 -52.17 -29.85
CA MET A 1 -16.63 -51.14 -30.30
C MET A 1 -17.34 -49.80 -30.12
N LEU A 2 -16.78 -48.90 -29.29
CA LEU A 2 -17.18 -47.49 -29.08
C LEU A 2 -18.62 -47.27 -28.54
N LEU A 3 -18.91 -46.31 -27.67
CA LEU A 3 -18.34 -44.97 -27.54
C LEU A 3 -18.42 -44.47 -26.09
N VAL A 4 -17.33 -43.83 -25.68
CA VAL A 4 -17.14 -43.06 -24.45
C VAL A 4 -17.98 -41.78 -24.50
N ALA A 5 -18.70 -41.47 -23.42
CA ALA A 5 -19.19 -40.12 -23.14
C ALA A 5 -19.36 -39.94 -21.62
N VAL A 6 -18.26 -39.81 -20.90
CA VAL A 6 -18.28 -39.31 -19.51
C VAL A 6 -18.18 -37.79 -19.59
N CYS A 7 -19.32 -37.13 -19.42
CA CYS A 7 -19.45 -35.69 -19.38
C CYS A 7 -18.54 -35.10 -18.29
N LEU A 8 -17.52 -34.33 -18.68
CA LEU A 8 -16.83 -33.42 -17.79
C LEU A 8 -17.84 -32.35 -17.32
N GLY A 9 -18.41 -32.56 -16.14
CA GLY A 9 -19.26 -31.59 -15.49
C GLY A 9 -18.46 -30.33 -15.14
N PHE A 10 -18.81 -29.21 -15.76
CA PHE A 10 -18.35 -27.88 -15.35
C PHE A 10 -18.93 -27.57 -13.96
N LEU A 11 -18.11 -27.69 -12.92
CA LEU A 11 -18.45 -27.15 -11.61
C LEU A 11 -18.41 -25.62 -11.68
N PRO A 12 -19.45 -24.89 -11.21
CA PRO A 12 -19.36 -23.45 -11.07
C PRO A 12 -18.32 -23.12 -10.00
N VAL A 13 -17.18 -22.57 -10.43
CA VAL A 13 -16.22 -21.90 -9.54
C VAL A 13 -16.92 -20.68 -8.98
N ASN A 14 -17.43 -20.79 -7.74
CA ASN A 14 -17.81 -19.62 -6.96
C ASN A 14 -16.52 -18.86 -6.63
N ALA A 15 -16.20 -17.84 -7.43
CA ALA A 15 -15.19 -16.86 -7.08
C ALA A 15 -15.57 -16.29 -5.71
N GLN A 16 -14.74 -16.57 -4.69
CA GLN A 16 -14.92 -15.99 -3.38
C GLN A 16 -14.76 -14.48 -3.54
N ASN A 17 -15.89 -13.76 -3.53
CA ASN A 17 -15.94 -12.32 -3.42
C ASN A 17 -15.39 -11.96 -2.04
N THR A 18 -14.07 -11.90 -1.91
CA THR A 18 -13.42 -11.30 -0.76
C THR A 18 -13.83 -9.83 -0.78
N LYS A 19 -14.83 -9.48 0.03
CA LYS A 19 -15.18 -8.07 0.24
C LYS A 19 -13.94 -7.41 0.83
N VAL A 20 -13.16 -6.73 -0.01
CA VAL A 20 -12.05 -5.89 0.42
C VAL A 20 -12.65 -4.89 1.41
N LYS A 21 -12.32 -5.05 2.69
CA LYS A 21 -12.80 -4.14 3.71
C LYS A 21 -12.23 -2.77 3.38
N LYS A 22 -13.11 -1.78 3.22
CA LYS A 22 -12.67 -0.39 3.04
C LYS A 22 -11.82 0.00 4.26
N PRO A 23 -10.61 0.56 4.05
CA PRO A 23 -9.76 0.97 5.17
C PRO A 23 -10.44 2.07 5.98
N LYS A 24 -10.21 2.08 7.30
CA LYS A 24 -10.76 3.10 8.23
C LYS A 24 -10.22 4.50 7.91
N PHE A 25 -8.95 4.57 7.54
CA PHE A 25 -8.24 5.77 7.13
C PHE A 25 -7.06 5.39 6.25
N LYS A 26 -6.47 6.38 5.57
CA LYS A 26 -5.34 6.23 4.68
C LYS A 26 -4.12 7.00 5.17
N VAL A 27 -2.97 6.37 5.09
CA VAL A 27 -1.65 6.92 5.42
C VAL A 27 -0.84 7.06 4.14
N ILE A 28 -0.17 8.20 3.96
CA ILE A 28 0.90 8.38 2.97
C ILE A 28 2.22 8.63 3.70
N ALA A 29 3.22 7.78 3.41
CA ALA A 29 4.57 7.98 3.90
C ALA A 29 5.47 8.63 2.85
N PHE A 30 6.18 9.67 3.24
CA PHE A 30 7.21 10.31 2.42
C PHE A 30 8.60 9.92 2.93
N TYR A 31 9.52 9.70 1.99
CA TYR A 31 10.91 9.40 2.28
C TYR A 31 11.84 9.84 1.15
N THR A 32 13.11 10.06 1.44
CA THR A 32 14.13 10.27 0.39
C THR A 32 14.94 9.00 0.16
N GLY A 33 15.35 8.32 1.24
CA GLY A 33 16.03 7.04 1.19
C GLY A 33 17.43 7.09 0.56
N LYS A 34 18.13 8.22 0.70
CA LYS A 34 19.45 8.46 0.06
C LYS A 34 20.59 8.86 1.01
N ASN A 35 20.31 9.01 2.30
CA ASN A 35 21.30 9.43 3.30
C ASN A 35 22.21 8.25 3.70
N ASP A 36 22.66 8.21 4.95
CA ASP A 36 23.47 7.10 5.45
C ASP A 36 22.68 5.77 5.48
N LYS A 37 23.44 4.69 5.66
CA LYS A 37 22.89 3.33 5.65
C LYS A 37 21.81 3.09 6.71
N ALA A 38 21.84 3.78 7.85
CA ALA A 38 20.83 3.60 8.90
C ALA A 38 19.48 4.17 8.46
N HIS A 39 19.45 5.36 7.85
CA HIS A 39 18.22 5.92 7.29
C HIS A 39 17.66 5.03 6.16
N VAL A 40 18.52 4.55 5.26
CA VAL A 40 18.09 3.65 4.18
C VAL A 40 17.52 2.34 4.73
N SER A 41 18.19 1.71 5.70
CA SER A 41 17.71 0.48 6.34
C SER A 41 16.37 0.69 7.03
N TYR A 42 16.24 1.78 7.79
CA TYR A 42 15.00 2.12 8.49
C TYR A 42 13.84 2.31 7.51
N VAL A 43 14.02 3.07 6.42
CA VAL A 43 12.98 3.27 5.40
C VAL A 43 12.56 1.94 4.77
N GLN A 44 13.51 1.04 4.50
CA GLN A 44 13.21 -0.28 3.95
C GLN A 44 12.41 -1.16 4.92
N GLU A 45 12.77 -1.15 6.20
CA GLU A 45 12.08 -1.92 7.23
C GLU A 45 10.69 -1.35 7.52
N ALA A 46 10.57 -0.03 7.64
CA ALA A 46 9.29 0.65 7.82
C ALA A 46 8.33 0.34 6.67
N ASN A 47 8.79 0.41 5.42
CA ASN A 47 7.97 0.11 4.24
C ASN A 47 7.57 -1.36 4.11
N LYS A 48 8.18 -2.29 4.87
CA LYS A 48 7.72 -3.67 5.01
C LYS A 48 6.71 -3.81 6.14
N TRP A 49 6.99 -3.18 7.28
CA TRP A 49 6.20 -3.29 8.50
C TRP A 49 4.84 -2.60 8.42
N PHE A 50 4.75 -1.41 7.81
CA PHE A 50 3.49 -0.66 7.74
C PHE A 50 2.39 -1.39 6.96
N PRO A 51 2.65 -2.03 5.81
CA PRO A 51 1.66 -2.89 5.15
C PRO A 51 1.11 -4.00 6.05
N GLU A 52 1.96 -4.67 6.84
CA GLU A 52 1.52 -5.72 7.79
C GLU A 52 0.62 -5.14 8.88
N MET A 53 0.94 -3.94 9.39
CA MET A 53 0.11 -3.25 10.37
C MET A 53 -1.17 -2.69 9.77
N ALA A 54 -1.13 -2.26 8.51
CA ALA A 54 -2.29 -1.79 7.76
C ALA A 54 -3.34 -2.90 7.65
N GLU A 55 -2.90 -4.12 7.35
CA GLU A 55 -3.75 -5.32 7.36
C GLU A 55 -4.30 -5.60 8.76
N LYS A 56 -3.42 -5.62 9.77
CA LYS A 56 -3.80 -5.94 11.16
C LYS A 56 -4.80 -4.95 11.77
N TYR A 57 -4.63 -3.65 11.50
CA TYR A 57 -5.41 -2.58 12.13
C TYR A 57 -6.43 -1.91 11.19
N ASN A 58 -6.55 -2.40 9.96
CA ASN A 58 -7.52 -1.98 8.94
C ASN A 58 -7.40 -0.49 8.53
N PHE A 59 -6.18 -0.06 8.22
CA PHE A 59 -5.91 1.19 7.49
C PHE A 59 -5.24 0.85 6.14
N SER A 60 -5.05 1.83 5.26
CA SER A 60 -4.22 1.65 4.06
C SER A 60 -2.94 2.45 4.16
N TYR A 61 -1.87 1.91 3.60
CA TYR A 61 -0.55 2.52 3.59
C TYR A 61 -0.05 2.63 2.16
N ASP A 62 0.21 3.86 1.74
CA ASP A 62 0.98 4.16 0.54
C ASP A 62 2.32 4.78 0.96
N SER A 63 3.32 4.69 0.10
CA SER A 63 4.59 5.39 0.29
C SER A 63 5.08 6.02 -1.00
N THR A 64 5.84 7.09 -0.89
CA THR A 64 6.40 7.79 -2.04
C THR A 64 7.71 8.49 -1.70
N SER A 65 8.63 8.52 -2.66
CA SER A 65 9.80 9.40 -2.63
C SER A 65 9.64 10.65 -3.50
N ASN A 66 8.45 10.86 -4.06
CA ASN A 66 8.13 12.04 -4.83
C ASN A 66 7.55 13.13 -3.95
N TRP A 67 8.39 14.07 -3.50
CA TRP A 67 7.98 15.22 -2.70
C TRP A 67 7.01 16.17 -3.41
N SER A 68 6.89 16.11 -4.75
CA SER A 68 5.87 16.90 -5.46
C SER A 68 4.44 16.52 -5.08
N ASN A 69 4.24 15.34 -4.47
CA ASN A 69 2.96 14.90 -3.94
C ASN A 69 2.57 15.59 -2.61
N MET A 70 3.45 16.42 -2.03
CA MET A 70 3.15 17.21 -0.83
C MET A 70 2.37 18.48 -1.18
N ASN A 71 1.15 18.30 -1.68
CA ASN A 71 0.26 19.39 -2.05
C ASN A 71 -1.19 19.05 -1.66
N ALA A 72 -2.03 20.08 -1.52
CA ALA A 72 -3.40 19.93 -1.02
C ALA A 72 -4.23 18.92 -1.83
N ASP A 73 -4.13 18.95 -3.16
CA ASP A 73 -4.91 18.08 -4.04
C ASP A 73 -4.57 16.61 -3.85
N PHE A 74 -3.27 16.30 -3.78
CA PHE A 74 -2.80 14.94 -3.53
C PHE A 74 -3.14 14.49 -2.09
N LEU A 75 -2.84 15.33 -1.10
CA LEU A 75 -2.99 15.00 0.32
C LEU A 75 -4.45 14.90 0.77
N SER A 76 -5.41 15.51 0.05
CA SER A 76 -6.85 15.41 0.33
C SER A 76 -7.38 13.96 0.42
N LYS A 77 -6.65 13.00 -0.15
CA LYS A 77 -6.97 11.58 -0.16
C LYS A 77 -6.57 10.86 1.13
N TYR A 78 -5.67 11.46 1.91
CA TYR A 78 -5.02 10.85 3.07
C TYR A 78 -5.42 11.55 4.36
N GLN A 79 -5.47 10.79 5.45
CA GLN A 79 -5.80 11.33 6.77
C GLN A 79 -4.54 11.49 7.63
N VAL A 80 -3.48 10.76 7.30
CA VAL A 80 -2.20 10.81 8.00
C VAL A 80 -1.08 10.96 6.98
N VAL A 81 -0.19 11.91 7.24
CA VAL A 81 1.07 12.08 6.53
C VAL A 81 2.19 11.66 7.48
N LEU A 82 3.05 10.76 7.04
CA LEU A 82 4.17 10.24 7.81
C LEU A 82 5.49 10.57 7.10
N PHE A 83 6.48 11.08 7.82
CA PHE A 83 7.84 11.29 7.30
C PHE A 83 8.77 10.24 7.88
N LEU A 84 9.40 9.44 7.03
CA LEU A 84 10.22 8.32 7.50
C LEU A 84 11.68 8.70 7.76
N ASP A 85 12.27 9.60 6.98
CA ASP A 85 13.69 9.95 7.13
C ASP A 85 13.99 11.44 6.99
N THR A 86 13.22 12.13 6.16
CA THR A 86 13.49 13.50 5.73
C THR A 86 12.19 14.29 5.73
N ARG A 87 12.32 15.61 5.69
CA ARG A 87 11.23 16.56 5.57
C ARG A 87 11.26 17.19 4.17
N PRO A 88 10.18 17.84 3.73
CA PRO A 88 10.20 18.56 2.48
C PRO A 88 11.27 19.66 2.50
N GLU A 89 11.97 19.85 1.39
CA GLU A 89 13.09 20.81 1.27
C GLU A 89 12.66 22.17 0.71
N ASP A 90 11.53 22.21 -0.02
CA ASP A 90 11.02 23.43 -0.62
C ASP A 90 10.23 24.26 0.41
N GLN A 91 10.51 25.55 0.50
CA GLN A 91 9.82 26.47 1.41
C GLN A 91 8.32 26.64 1.14
N ALA A 92 7.85 26.26 -0.05
CA ALA A 92 6.46 26.38 -0.46
C ALA A 92 5.55 25.28 0.14
N GLN A 93 6.13 24.36 0.91
CA GLN A 93 5.43 23.25 1.57
C GLN A 93 5.17 23.52 3.05
#